data_AF-A0A3C0L2B9-F1
#
_entry.id   AF-A0A3C0L2B9-F1
#
_cell.length_a   1.000
_cell.length_b   1.000
_cell.length_c   1.000
_cell.angle_alpha   90.00
_cell.angle_beta   90.00
_cell.angle_gamma   90.00
#
_symmetry.space_group_name_H-M   'P 1'
#
loop_
_entity.id
_entity.type
_entity.pdbx_description
1 polymer ?
#
loop_
_entity_poly.entity_id
_entity_poly.type
_entity_poly.pdbx_seq_one_letter_code
_entity_poly.pdbx_strand_id
1 'polypeptide(L)' 'VWLDALAPLGTDAEKPFLEFAPYLIAIFQERFAQDETGEKTKNYYAPESVGIATGILIGALHQAGLACLTHTPSPMG' A
#
# COMPACT_ATOMS: atom_id res chain seq x y z
N VAL A 1 -2.88 -11.98 20.76
CA VAL A 1 -2.85 -10.51 20.93
C VAL A 1 -3.05 -9.77 19.59
N TRP A 2 -2.19 -9.96 18.58
CA TRP A 2 -2.38 -9.29 17.27
C TRP A 2 -3.57 -9.82 16.47
N LEU A 3 -3.69 -11.15 16.33
CA LEU A 3 -4.83 -11.78 15.65
C LEU A 3 -6.17 -11.48 16.33
N ASP A 4 -6.20 -11.49 17.67
CA ASP A 4 -7.39 -11.13 18.45
C ASP A 4 -7.83 -9.68 18.21
N ALA A 5 -6.88 -8.77 18.00
CA ALA A 5 -7.18 -7.37 17.67
C ALA A 5 -7.75 -7.21 16.24
N LEU A 6 -7.47 -8.14 15.33
CA LEU A 6 -8.00 -8.15 13.97
C LEU A 6 -9.37 -8.84 13.86
N ALA A 7 -9.76 -9.66 14.84
CA ALA A 7 -11.01 -10.41 14.83
C ALA A 7 -12.27 -9.54 14.54
N PRO A 8 -12.41 -8.30 15.04
CA PRO A 8 -13.56 -7.44 14.73
C PRO A 8 -13.64 -7.02 13.27
N LEU A 9 -12.54 -7.06 12.53
CA LEU A 9 -12.49 -6.69 11.11
C LEU A 9 -13.01 -7.83 10.21
N GLY A 10 -13.20 -9.04 10.75
CA GLY A 10 -13.75 -10.18 10.02
C GLY A 10 -12.90 -10.62 8.82
N THR A 11 -11.62 -10.25 8.82
CA THR A 11 -10.70 -10.58 7.72
C THR A 11 -10.14 -11.98 7.87
N ASP A 12 -10.13 -12.74 6.80
CA ASP A 12 -9.54 -14.09 6.73
C ASP A 12 -8.57 -14.20 5.54
N ALA A 13 -8.19 -15.41 5.14
CA ALA A 13 -7.30 -15.61 3.99
C ALA A 13 -7.96 -15.31 2.64
N GLU A 14 -9.29 -15.31 2.55
CA GLU A 14 -10.02 -15.12 1.31
C GLU A 14 -10.09 -13.61 0.99
N LYS A 15 -9.48 -13.21 -0.13
CA LYS A 15 -9.38 -11.80 -0.54
C LYS A 15 -10.08 -11.55 -1.89
N PRO A 16 -11.41 -11.74 -2.00
CA PRO A 16 -12.14 -11.63 -3.27
C PRO A 16 -12.06 -10.23 -3.90
N PHE A 17 -11.79 -9.20 -3.09
CA PHE A 17 -11.56 -7.84 -3.60
C PHE A 17 -10.34 -7.72 -4.51
N LEU A 18 -9.39 -8.68 -4.48
CA LEU A 18 -8.27 -8.72 -5.41
C LEU A 18 -8.70 -9.10 -6.84
N GLU A 19 -9.87 -9.74 -6.99
CA GLU A 19 -10.41 -10.16 -8.28
C GLU A 19 -11.58 -9.28 -8.73
N PHE A 20 -12.44 -8.85 -7.80
CA PHE A 20 -13.60 -8.03 -8.13
C PHE A 20 -13.28 -6.56 -8.35
N ALA A 21 -12.26 -6.02 -7.69
CA ALA A 21 -11.88 -4.64 -7.90
C ALA A 21 -11.35 -4.46 -9.34
N PRO A 22 -11.84 -3.47 -10.10
CA PRO A 22 -11.40 -3.26 -11.48
C PRO A 22 -9.92 -2.82 -11.58
N TYR A 23 -9.35 -2.33 -10.47
CA TYR A 23 -7.97 -1.87 -10.39
C TYR A 23 -7.32 -2.31 -9.09
N LEU A 24 -6.06 -2.71 -9.18
CA LEU A 24 -5.16 -2.92 -8.06
C LEU A 24 -3.99 -1.95 -8.17
N ILE A 25 -3.75 -1.16 -7.11
CA ILE A 25 -2.63 -0.22 -7.06
C ILE A 25 -1.60 -0.77 -6.08
N ALA A 26 -0.48 -1.28 -6.59
CA ALA A 26 0.64 -1.74 -5.78
C ALA A 26 1.65 -0.61 -5.57
N ILE A 27 1.84 -0.20 -4.32
CA ILE A 27 2.73 0.90 -3.95
C ILE A 27 4.10 0.32 -3.57
N PHE A 28 5.12 0.69 -4.32
CA PHE A 28 6.50 0.29 -4.07
C PHE A 28 7.32 1.45 -3.53
N GLN A 29 8.14 1.16 -2.53
CA GLN A 29 9.13 2.11 -2.03
C GLN A 29 10.46 1.90 -2.76
N GLU A 30 10.93 2.94 -3.43
CA GLU A 30 12.29 2.98 -3.97
C GLU A 30 13.28 3.39 -2.86
N ARG A 31 14.15 2.46 -2.43
CA ARG A 31 15.16 2.73 -1.39
C ARG A 31 16.38 3.48 -1.92
N PHE A 32 16.71 3.26 -3.19
CA PHE A 32 17.83 3.88 -3.88
C PHE A 32 17.39 4.18 -5.30
N ALA A 33 17.53 5.43 -5.72
CA ALA A 33 17.43 5.80 -7.13
C ALA A 33 18.70 5.36 -7.86
N GLN A 34 18.56 4.98 -9.12
CA GLN A 34 19.69 4.66 -10.00
C GLN A 34 19.68 5.62 -11.18
N ASP A 35 20.82 6.24 -11.47
CA ASP A 35 20.95 7.10 -12.64
C ASP A 35 21.26 6.32 -13.93
N GLU A 36 21.36 7.02 -15.05
CA GLU A 36 21.64 6.43 -16.37
C GLU A 36 23.02 5.74 -16.45
N THR A 37 23.94 6.10 -15.55
CA THR A 37 25.30 5.51 -15.46
C THR A 37 25.35 4.30 -14.52
N GLY A 38 24.26 4.04 -13.80
CA GLY A 38 24.14 2.96 -12.84
C GLY A 38 24.53 3.34 -11.41
N GLU A 39 24.86 4.61 -11.14
CA GLU A 39 25.21 5.09 -9.80
C GLU A 39 23.96 5.13 -8.91
N LYS A 40 24.10 4.65 -7.67
CA LYS A 40 22.99 4.58 -6.71
C LYS A 40 23.01 5.78 -5.78
N THR A 41 21.92 6.56 -5.80
CA THR A 41 21.68 7.62 -4.83
C THR A 41 20.65 7.15 -3.81
N LYS A 42 20.90 7.41 -2.53
CA LYS A 42 20.01 6.99 -1.44
C LYS A 42 18.79 7.92 -1.34
N ASN A 43 17.59 7.33 -1.29
CA ASN A 43 16.38 8.06 -0.95
C ASN A 43 16.23 8.14 0.58
N TYR A 44 16.28 9.35 1.12
CA TYR A 44 16.12 9.61 2.55
C TYR A 44 14.64 9.68 2.92
N TYR A 45 14.27 9.12 4.08
CA TYR A 45 12.88 9.07 4.56
C TYR A 45 11.89 8.42 3.56
N ALA A 46 12.38 7.45 2.77
CA ALA A 46 11.58 6.81 1.75
C ALA A 46 10.25 6.19 2.29
N PRO A 47 10.19 5.55 3.48
CA PRO A 47 8.93 5.10 4.05
C PRO A 47 7.94 6.24 4.32
N GLU A 48 8.40 7.34 4.93
CA GLU A 48 7.58 8.50 5.25
C GLU A 48 7.10 9.22 3.98
N SER A 49 7.99 9.39 2.99
CA SER A 49 7.65 9.99 1.70
C SER A 49 6.60 9.19 0.95
N VAL A 50 6.75 7.86 0.89
CA VAL A 50 5.77 6.97 0.26
C VAL A 50 4.46 6.96 1.05
N GLY A 51 4.52 7.01 2.38
CA GLY A 51 3.33 7.15 3.23
C GLY A 51 2.54 8.42 2.94
N ILE A 52 3.21 9.57 2.81
CA ILE A 52 2.59 10.86 2.45
C ILE A 52 1.96 10.77 1.04
N ALA A 53 2.69 10.26 0.06
CA ALA A 53 2.17 10.09 -1.30
C ALA A 53 0.94 9.16 -1.34
N THR A 54 0.96 8.09 -0.54
CA THR A 54 -0.17 7.17 -0.38
C THR A 54 -1.39 7.87 0.24
N GLY A 55 -1.19 8.73 1.24
CA GLY A 55 -2.26 9.54 1.82
C GLY A 55 -2.90 10.49 0.80
N ILE A 56 -2.09 11.12 -0.04
CA ILE A 56 -2.58 11.96 -1.15
C ILE A 56 -3.38 11.13 -2.15
N LEU A 57 -2.91 9.92 -2.52
CA LEU A 57 -3.64 9.01 -3.40
C LEU A 57 -5.02 8.65 -2.83
N ILE A 58 -5.10 8.29 -1.54
CA ILE A 58 -6.37 7.97 -0.87
C ILE A 58 -7.33 9.16 -0.93
N GLY A 59 -6.83 10.37 -0.63
CA GLY A 59 -7.62 11.60 -0.72
C GLY A 59 -8.15 11.87 -2.13
N ALA A 60 -7.30 11.67 -3.15
CA ALA A 60 -7.68 11.86 -4.55
C ALA A 60 -8.73 10.83 -5.01
N LEU A 61 -8.60 9.56 -4.61
CA LEU A 61 -9.59 8.51 -4.90
C LEU A 61 -10.93 8.86 -4.26
N HIS A 62 -10.92 9.28 -2.99
CA HIS A 62 -12.13 9.72 -2.30
C HIS A 62 -12.79 10.92 -2.99
N GLN A 63 -12.00 11.92 -3.38
CA GLN A 63 -12.50 13.10 -4.10
C GLN A 63 -13.08 12.75 -5.48
N ALA A 64 -12.56 11.71 -6.14
CA ALA A 64 -13.09 11.19 -7.40
C ALA A 64 -14.36 10.32 -7.24
N GLY A 65 -14.85 10.12 -6.01
CA GLY A 65 -16.01 9.29 -5.70
C GLY A 65 -15.71 7.78 -5.72
N LEU A 66 -14.44 7.39 -5.62
CA LEU A 66 -14.01 6.00 -5.56
C LEU A 66 -13.77 5.56 -4.10
N ALA A 67 -14.01 4.28 -3.85
CA ALA A 67 -13.61 3.62 -2.60
C ALA A 67 -12.33 2.82 -2.82
N CYS A 68 -11.50 2.71 -1.79
CA CYS A 68 -10.30 1.88 -1.80
C CYS A 68 -10.10 1.17 -0.45
N LEU A 69 -9.40 0.05 -0.46
CA LEU A 69 -8.97 -0.69 0.73
C LEU A 69 -7.44 -0.65 0.82
N THR A 70 -6.89 -0.01 1.85
CA THR A 70 -5.46 -0.09 2.13
C THR A 70 -5.14 -1.47 2.69
N HIS A 71 -4.37 -2.26 1.94
CA HIS A 71 -4.07 -3.65 2.29
C HIS A 71 -2.56 -3.90 2.36
N THR A 72 -2.09 -4.38 3.52
CA THR A 72 -0.72 -4.87 3.71
C THR A 72 -0.74 -6.40 3.70
N PRO A 73 -0.12 -7.08 2.71
CA PRO A 73 -0.12 -8.54 2.63
C PRO A 73 0.87 -9.13 3.63
N SER A 74 0.50 -9.11 4.91
CA SER A 74 1.17 -9.87 5.96
C SER A 74 0.54 -11.26 6.07
N PRO A 75 1.34 -12.32 6.34
CA PRO A 75 0.78 -13.66 6.49
C PRO A 75 -0.24 -13.66 7.63
N MET A 76 -1.50 -13.90 7.29
CA MET A 76 -2.55 -14.23 8.25
C MET A 76 -2.46 -15.73 8.49
N GLY A 77 -1.54 -16.12 9.39
CA GLY A 77 -1.39 -17.49 9.90
C GLY A 77 -1.85 -17.59 11.34
#